data_AF-A0A8T3R4C3-F1
#
_entry.id   AF-A0A8T3R4C3-F1
#
_cell.length_a   1.000
_cell.length_b   1.000
_cell.length_c   1.000
_cell.angle_alpha   90.00
_cell.angle_beta   90.00
_cell.angle_gamma   90.00
#
_symmetry.space_group_name_H-M   'P 1'
#
loop_
_entity.id
_entity.type
_entity.pdbx_description
1 polymer ?
#
loop_
_entity_poly.entity_id
_entity_poly.type
_entity_poly.pdbx_seq_one_letter_code
_entity_poly.pdbx_strand_id
1 'polypeptide(L)' 'MSYVILQPRGPAVPVVGHVPHASTAIPGPVREEILLDDEGLARELVRLTDWHTDELFDWLGDRGGAMFV' A
#
# COMPACT_ATOMS: atom_id res chain seq x y z
N MET A 1 11.69 3.22 1.97
CA MET A 1 10.31 3.44 2.44
C MET A 1 9.79 4.73 1.82
N SER A 2 9.01 4.63 0.76
CA SER A 2 8.09 5.69 0.36
C SER A 2 6.74 5.38 1.00
N TYR A 3 6.07 6.41 1.52
CA TYR A 3 4.70 6.32 2.01
C TYR A 3 3.86 7.35 1.27
N VAL A 4 2.55 7.16 1.29
CA VAL A 4 1.57 8.08 0.73
C VAL A 4 0.56 8.44 1.81
N ILE A 5 0.23 9.73 1.92
CA ILE A 5 -0.88 10.18 2.75
C ILE A 5 -2.01 10.60 1.80
N LEU A 6 -3.10 9.83 1.80
CA LEU A 6 -4.33 10.22 1.14
C LEU A 6 -5.11 11.14 2.07
N GLN A 7 -5.37 12.35 1.59
CA GLN A 7 -6.10 13.37 2.32
C GLN A 7 -7.61 13.13 2.25
N PRO A 8 -8.38 13.50 3.29
CA PRO A 8 -9.83 13.49 3.25
C PRO A 8 -10.39 14.25 2.05
N ARG A 9 -11.45 13.71 1.42
CA ARG A 9 -12.17 14.36 0.31
C ARG A 9 -13.42 15.12 0.79
N GLY A 10 -13.74 15.03 2.09
CA GLY A 10 -14.85 15.72 2.76
C GLY A 10 -14.43 16.33 4.11
N PRO A 11 -15.39 16.80 4.94
CA PRO A 11 -15.09 17.33 6.28
C PRO A 11 -14.30 16.32 7.11
N ALA A 12 -13.17 16.75 7.68
CA ALA A 12 -12.27 15.86 8.40
C ALA A 12 -12.95 15.24 9.64
N VAL A 13 -12.73 13.94 9.83
CA VAL A 13 -13.15 13.18 11.02
C VAL A 13 -11.91 12.60 11.73
N PRO A 14 -11.98 12.31 13.05
CA PRO A 14 -10.83 11.80 13.80
C PRO A 14 -10.61 10.29 13.58
N VAL A 15 -10.54 9.87 12.32
CA VAL A 15 -10.29 8.48 11.90
C VAL A 15 -9.12 8.47 10.93
N VAL A 16 -8.16 7.59 11.20
CA VAL A 16 -6.99 7.36 10.35
C VAL A 16 -6.95 5.88 9.96
N GLY A 17 -6.93 5.62 8.65
CA GLY A 17 -6.62 4.31 8.09
C GLY A 17 -5.11 4.14 7.97
N HIS A 18 -4.59 2.97 8.35
CA HIS A 18 -3.17 2.63 8.20
C HIS A 18 -3.03 1.35 7.40
N VAL A 19 -2.35 1.42 6.25
CA VAL A 19 -2.21 0.32 5.28
C VAL A 19 -0.73 0.08 4.96
N PRO A 20 0.05 -0.49 5.88
CA PRO A 20 1.52 -0.54 5.76
C PRO A 20 2.05 -1.53 4.72
N HIS A 21 1.21 -2.42 4.18
CA HIS A 21 1.65 -3.58 3.39
C HIS A 21 1.03 -3.67 1.98
N ALA A 22 0.42 -2.60 1.46
CA ALA A 22 -0.17 -2.63 0.12
C ALA A 22 0.86 -2.49 -1.02
N SER A 23 2.06 -1.98 -0.72
CA SER A 23 3.11 -1.73 -1.71
C SER A 23 3.71 -3.03 -2.27
N THR A 24 3.83 -3.09 -3.59
CA THR A 24 4.59 -4.11 -4.33
C THR A 24 5.96 -3.61 -4.81
N ALA A 25 6.31 -2.36 -4.47
CA ALA A 25 7.56 -1.74 -4.91
C ALA A 25 8.76 -2.30 -4.15
N ILE A 26 9.70 -2.90 -4.87
CA ILE A 26 10.96 -3.39 -4.32
C ILE A 26 12.07 -2.41 -4.73
N PRO A 27 12.84 -1.84 -3.78
CA PRO A 27 14.00 -1.02 -4.10
C PRO A 27 15.02 -1.80 -4.94
N GLY A 28 15.61 -1.15 -5.96
CA GLY A 28 16.56 -1.78 -6.89
C GLY A 28 17.66 -2.61 -6.21
N PRO A 29 18.39 -2.07 -5.21
CA PRO A 29 19.41 -2.84 -4.48
C PRO A 29 18.86 -4.08 -3.76
N VAL A 30 17.62 -4.02 -3.25
CA VAL A 30 16.97 -5.17 -2.59
C VAL A 30 16.53 -6.21 -3.62
N ARG A 31 16.14 -5.80 -4.83
CA ARG A 31 15.79 -6.73 -5.92
C ARG A 31 16.98 -7.62 -6.30
N GLU A 32 18.21 -7.11 -6.23
CA GLU A 32 19.45 -7.86 -6.52
C GLU A 32 19.73 -8.97 -5.50
N GLU A 33 19.17 -8.87 -4.29
CA GLU A 33 19.32 -9.87 -3.22
C GLU A 33 18.27 -10.99 -3.30
N ILE A 34 17.28 -10.87 -4.19
CA ILE A 34 16.18 -11.82 -4.34
C ILE A 34 16.48 -12.82 -5.46
N LEU A 35 16.53 -14.12 -5.09
CA LEU A 35 16.85 -15.22 -6.01
C LEU A 35 15.79 -15.45 -7.11
N LEU A 36 14.53 -15.15 -6.82
CA LEU A 36 13.43 -15.36 -7.78
C LEU A 36 13.63 -14.47 -9.01
N ASP A 37 13.25 -15.02 -10.18
CA ASP A 37 13.06 -14.22 -11.38
C ASP A 37 11.84 -13.29 -11.23
N ASP A 38 11.63 -12.40 -12.19
CA ASP A 38 10.57 -11.39 -12.08
C ASP A 38 9.17 -12.00 -12.06
N GLU A 39 8.96 -13.11 -12.79
CA GLU A 39 7.66 -13.79 -12.81
C GLU A 39 7.38 -14.50 -11.48
N GLY A 40 8.36 -15.23 -10.94
CA GLY A 40 8.28 -15.87 -9.64
C GLY A 40 8.08 -14.85 -8.53
N LEU A 41 8.83 -13.75 -8.56
CA LEU A 41 8.72 -12.68 -7.59
C LEU A 41 7.36 -11.99 -7.64
N ALA A 42 6.82 -11.73 -8.84
CA ALA A 42 5.48 -11.17 -8.98
C ALA A 42 4.40 -12.06 -8.33
N ARG A 43 4.49 -13.39 -8.50
CA ARG A 43 3.55 -14.33 -7.86
C ARG A 43 3.67 -14.32 -6.34
N GLU A 44 4.88 -14.26 -5.81
CA GLU A 44 5.11 -14.22 -4.36
C GLU A 44 4.70 -12.86 -3.75
N LEU A 45 4.90 -11.75 -4.45
CA LEU A 45 4.43 -10.44 -4.01
C LEU A 45 2.93 -10.43 -3.72
N VAL A 46 2.10 -10.99 -4.61
CA VAL A 46 0.64 -11.11 -4.39
C VAL A 46 0.29 -11.88 -3.10
N ARG A 47 1.13 -12.84 -2.71
CA ARG A 47 0.88 -13.73 -1.56
C ARG A 47 1.42 -13.16 -0.25
N LEU A 48 2.44 -12.31 -0.33
CA LEU A 48 3.17 -11.78 0.82
C LEU A 48 2.72 -10.38 1.21
N THR A 49 2.14 -9.63 0.28
CA THR A 49 1.64 -8.28 0.53
C THR A 49 0.12 -8.28 0.66
N ASP A 50 -0.39 -7.32 1.42
CA ASP A 50 -1.83 -7.06 1.48
C ASP A 50 -2.24 -6.21 0.25
N TRP A 51 -1.85 -6.69 -0.95
CA TRP A 51 -1.97 -5.95 -2.20
C TRP A 51 -3.42 -5.51 -2.43
N HIS A 52 -3.60 -4.24 -2.79
CA HIS A 52 -4.90 -3.58 -2.99
C HIS A 52 -5.70 -3.26 -1.71
N THR A 53 -5.15 -3.44 -0.51
CA THR A 53 -5.86 -3.03 0.72
C THR A 53 -6.13 -1.53 0.75
N ASP A 54 -5.22 -0.72 0.20
CA ASP A 54 -5.42 0.72 0.03
C ASP A 54 -6.63 1.01 -0.89
N GLU A 55 -6.75 0.30 -2.00
CA GLU A 55 -7.90 0.43 -2.92
C GLU A 55 -9.22 -0.02 -2.27
N LEU A 56 -9.20 -1.14 -1.54
CA LEU A 56 -10.37 -1.66 -0.83
C LEU A 56 -10.93 -0.66 0.20
N PHE A 57 -10.07 0.18 0.78
CA PHE A 57 -10.43 1.14 1.82
C PHE A 57 -10.40 2.60 1.36
N ASP A 58 -10.26 2.89 0.06
CA ASP A 58 -10.23 4.27 -0.47
C ASP A 58 -11.49 5.07 -0.11
N TRP A 59 -12.63 4.40 0.09
CA TRP A 59 -13.89 5.02 0.55
C TRP A 59 -13.76 5.81 1.87
N LEU A 60 -12.72 5.55 2.67
CA LEU A 60 -12.44 6.30 3.90
C LEU A 60 -12.26 7.80 3.61
N GLY A 61 -11.64 8.14 2.47
CA GLY A 61 -11.44 9.52 2.04
C GLY A 61 -12.77 10.27 1.87
N ASP A 62 -13.78 9.60 1.29
CA ASP A 62 -15.12 10.16 1.10
C ASP A 62 -15.90 10.31 2.40
N ARG A 63 -15.51 9.58 3.45
CA ARG A 63 -16.05 9.70 4.81
C ARG A 63 -15.29 10.69 5.68
N GLY A 64 -14.32 11.41 5.11
CA GLY A 64 -13.56 12.44 5.82
C GLY A 64 -12.35 11.92 6.59
N GLY A 65 -12.02 10.63 6.46
CA GLY A 65 -10.84 10.05 7.09
C GLY A 65 -9.59 10.23 6.23
N ALA A 66 -8.43 10.28 6.86
CA ALA A 66 -7.14 10.26 6.17
C ALA A 66 -6.60 8.82 6.12
N MET A 67 -5.78 8.51 5.11
CA MET A 67 -5.14 7.20 5.01
C MET A 67 -3.63 7.35 4.88
N PHE A 68 -2.88 6.59 5.68
CA PHE A 68 -1.44 6.44 5.60
C PHE A 68 -1.14 5.06 5.00
N VAL A 69 -0.62 5.06 3.78
CA VAL A 69 -0.25 3.86 3.00
C VAL A 69 1.27 3.76 2.90
#